data_AF-A0A850HQS3-F1
#
_entry.id   AF-A0A850HQS3-F1
#
_cell.length_a   1.000
_cell.length_b   1.000
_cell.length_c   1.000
_cell.angle_alpha   90.00
_cell.angle_beta   90.00
_cell.angle_gamma   90.00
#
_symmetry.space_group_name_H-M   'P 1'
#
loop_
_entity.id
_entity.type
_entity.pdbx_description
1 polymer ?
#
loop_
_entity_poly.entity_id
_entity_poly.type
_entity_poly.pdbx_seq_one_letter_code
_entity_poly.pdbx_strand_id
1 'polypeptide(L)'
;MSKYFRPWNIDQTLLLPPNVQDFVPKGHVSRFMVDLVRESLDLREIMGSYVSGLGQPPFDPRMMVALLLHSYASGLYSSRRIAKACRERNDFVMIVALDAPDFRTISDFRKRHLKALGALFVQVLKLCETAGLVKLGHVALDGTKIKANASKHKAMSYERMKKREAELKAEVARMLAAAEAADASEDETFGNSDELPDWTVDKQKRLAKIQQAMAASVCHPSRRGRSNDQNASEIADGIARLGFSRLV
;
A
#
# COMPACT_ATOMS: atom_id res chain seq x y z
N MET A 1 -33.96 -1.40 -31.65
CA MET A 1 -33.62 -2.33 -30.54
C MET A 1 -33.31 -1.50 -29.31
N SER A 2 -34.00 -1.73 -28.20
CA SER A 2 -33.66 -1.13 -26.90
C SER A 2 -32.29 -1.66 -26.46
N LYS A 3 -31.46 -0.77 -25.91
CA LYS A 3 -30.14 -1.13 -25.40
C LYS A 3 -30.33 -1.78 -24.03
N TYR A 4 -29.94 -3.05 -23.89
CA TYR A 4 -29.97 -3.74 -22.59
C TYR A 4 -28.59 -3.65 -21.92
N PHE A 5 -28.57 -3.32 -20.64
CA PHE A 5 -27.36 -3.33 -19.82
C PHE A 5 -27.13 -4.72 -19.23
N ARG A 6 -25.87 -5.05 -18.94
CA ARG A 6 -25.55 -6.28 -18.21
C ARG A 6 -26.11 -6.18 -16.78
N PRO A 7 -26.66 -7.27 -16.21
CA PRO A 7 -27.15 -7.25 -14.83
C PRO A 7 -25.99 -7.03 -13.85
N TRP A 8 -26.25 -6.23 -12.82
CA TRP A 8 -25.29 -5.95 -11.75
C TRP A 8 -25.54 -6.90 -10.58
N ASN A 9 -24.77 -7.98 -10.51
CA ASN A 9 -24.97 -9.07 -9.54
C ASN A 9 -24.16 -8.84 -8.24
N ILE A 10 -24.33 -7.70 -7.58
CA ILE A 10 -23.56 -7.37 -6.37
C ILE A 10 -23.89 -8.29 -5.18
N ASP A 11 -25.11 -8.80 -5.10
CA ASP A 11 -25.57 -9.69 -4.02
C ASP A 11 -25.27 -11.18 -4.31
N GLN A 12 -24.55 -11.49 -5.40
CA GLN A 12 -24.20 -12.86 -5.74
C GLN A 12 -23.23 -13.45 -4.72
N THR A 13 -23.67 -14.50 -4.04
CA THR A 13 -22.82 -15.27 -3.12
C THR A 13 -21.88 -16.19 -3.89
N LEU A 14 -20.61 -16.24 -3.49
CA LEU A 14 -19.63 -17.19 -4.03
C LEU A 14 -19.57 -18.43 -3.15
N LEU A 15 -19.50 -19.62 -3.77
CA LEU A 15 -19.60 -20.92 -3.06
C LEU A 15 -18.29 -21.37 -2.41
N LEU A 16 -17.14 -21.12 -3.06
CA LEU A 16 -15.81 -21.47 -2.55
C LEU A 16 -14.94 -20.21 -2.50
N PRO A 17 -14.15 -19.98 -1.43
CA PRO A 17 -13.21 -18.89 -1.42
C PRO A 17 -12.17 -19.13 -2.53
N PRO A 18 -11.91 -18.15 -3.40
CA PRO A 18 -10.82 -18.26 -4.36
C PRO A 18 -9.49 -18.43 -3.60
N ASN A 19 -8.50 -19.03 -4.26
CA ASN A 19 -7.14 -18.97 -3.74
C ASN A 19 -6.74 -17.49 -3.61
N VAL A 20 -6.08 -17.09 -2.53
CA VAL A 20 -5.66 -15.69 -2.32
C VAL A 20 -4.86 -15.14 -3.49
N GLN A 21 -4.11 -16.00 -4.19
CA GLN A 21 -3.39 -15.61 -5.41
C GLN A 21 -4.33 -15.14 -6.53
N ASP A 22 -5.53 -15.68 -6.62
CA ASP A 22 -6.51 -15.40 -7.68
C ASP A 22 -7.22 -14.05 -7.50
N PHE A 23 -6.99 -13.35 -6.39
CA PHE A 23 -7.39 -11.95 -6.24
C PHE A 23 -6.72 -11.02 -7.25
N VAL A 24 -5.60 -11.45 -7.84
CA VAL A 24 -4.90 -10.74 -8.91
C VAL A 24 -4.58 -11.64 -10.10
N PRO A 25 -4.53 -11.09 -11.33
CA PRO A 25 -4.09 -11.82 -12.51
C PRO A 25 -2.68 -12.42 -12.35
N LYS A 26 -2.40 -13.52 -13.07
CA LYS A 26 -1.09 -14.21 -13.01
C LYS A 26 0.11 -13.31 -13.32
N GLY A 27 -0.06 -12.32 -14.21
CA GLY A 27 0.98 -11.36 -14.59
C GLY A 27 1.05 -10.10 -13.70
N HIS A 28 0.34 -10.06 -12.57
CA HIS A 28 0.34 -8.90 -11.69
C HIS A 28 1.66 -8.78 -10.92
N VAL A 29 2.13 -7.55 -10.70
CA VAL A 29 3.42 -7.26 -10.03
C VAL A 29 3.52 -7.84 -8.62
N SER A 30 2.42 -7.87 -7.87
CA SER A 30 2.43 -8.44 -6.51
C SER A 30 2.79 -9.92 -6.49
N ARG A 31 2.40 -10.71 -7.51
CA ARG A 31 2.82 -12.12 -7.64
C ARG A 31 4.32 -12.22 -7.85
N PHE A 32 4.87 -11.38 -8.74
CA PHE A 32 6.31 -11.29 -8.95
C PHE A 32 7.06 -10.93 -7.65
N MET A 33 6.55 -9.99 -6.85
CA MET A 33 7.19 -9.63 -5.58
C MET A 33 7.20 -10.80 -4.59
N VAL A 34 6.10 -11.55 -4.49
CA VAL A 34 6.02 -12.74 -3.63
C VAL A 34 7.01 -13.81 -4.08
N ASP A 35 7.04 -14.12 -5.38
CA ASP A 35 7.94 -15.14 -5.94
C ASP A 35 9.41 -14.73 -5.77
N LEU A 36 9.73 -13.46 -5.99
CA LEU A 36 11.08 -12.91 -5.78
C LEU A 36 11.54 -13.11 -4.33
N VAL A 37 10.69 -12.77 -3.36
CA VAL A 37 11.04 -12.91 -1.93
C VAL A 37 11.14 -14.38 -1.52
N ARG A 38 10.25 -15.25 -2.03
CA ARG A 38 10.23 -16.67 -1.68
C ARG A 38 11.41 -17.44 -2.25
N GLU A 39 11.77 -17.16 -3.50
CA GLU A 39 12.69 -18.01 -4.25
C GLU A 39 14.10 -17.41 -4.42
N SER A 40 14.26 -16.09 -4.24
CA SER A 40 15.52 -15.41 -4.62
C SER A 40 16.19 -14.60 -3.51
N LEU A 41 15.48 -14.28 -2.43
CA LEU A 41 16.05 -13.46 -1.34
C LEU A 41 16.49 -14.33 -0.16
N ASP A 42 17.64 -13.98 0.41
CA ASP A 42 18.15 -14.59 1.63
C ASP A 42 17.70 -13.81 2.86
N LEU A 43 16.74 -14.38 3.61
CA LEU A 43 16.16 -13.76 4.79
C LEU A 43 16.76 -14.29 6.11
N ARG A 44 17.88 -15.03 6.07
CA ARG A 44 18.47 -15.65 7.28
C ARG A 44 18.77 -14.65 8.38
N GLU A 45 19.26 -13.45 8.04
CA GLU A 45 19.52 -12.38 9.02
C GLU A 45 18.26 -11.95 9.75
N ILE A 46 17.15 -11.77 9.02
CA ILE A 46 15.86 -11.37 9.61
C ILE A 46 15.28 -12.53 10.43
N MET A 47 15.26 -13.74 9.88
CA MET A 47 14.71 -14.92 10.54
C MET A 47 15.47 -15.28 11.82
N GLY A 48 16.80 -15.14 11.83
CA GLY A 48 17.65 -15.44 12.99
C GLY A 48 17.39 -14.55 14.21
N SER A 49 16.71 -13.42 14.05
CA SER A 49 16.31 -12.55 15.17
C SER A 49 15.15 -13.10 16.01
N TYR A 50 14.41 -14.08 15.49
CA TYR A 50 13.24 -14.67 16.13
C TYR A 50 13.62 -15.95 16.88
N VAL A 51 14.14 -15.79 18.11
CA VAL A 51 14.68 -16.91 18.92
C VAL A 51 13.69 -17.41 19.99
N SER A 52 12.73 -16.59 20.39
CA SER A 52 11.75 -16.91 21.44
C SER A 52 10.46 -17.48 20.87
N GLY A 53 9.97 -18.59 21.45
CA GLY A 53 8.68 -19.20 21.13
C GLY A 53 7.54 -18.78 22.07
N LEU A 54 7.75 -17.78 22.92
CA LEU A 54 6.73 -17.31 23.87
C LEU A 54 5.86 -16.21 23.25
N GLY A 55 4.55 -16.32 23.44
CA GLY A 55 3.56 -15.34 22.97
C GLY A 55 2.91 -15.71 21.64
N GLN A 56 2.20 -14.75 21.04
CA GLN A 56 1.60 -14.91 19.72
C GLN A 56 2.71 -15.07 18.66
N PRO A 57 2.62 -16.08 17.76
CA PRO A 57 3.58 -16.23 16.68
C PRO A 57 3.67 -14.97 15.82
N PRO A 58 4.87 -14.50 15.47
CA PRO A 58 5.02 -13.35 14.58
C PRO A 58 4.57 -13.71 13.16
N PHE A 59 4.22 -12.69 12.38
CA PHE A 59 4.01 -12.83 10.93
C PHE A 59 5.26 -13.38 10.24
N ASP A 60 5.07 -14.15 9.17
CA ASP A 60 6.17 -14.69 8.37
C ASP A 60 7.04 -13.54 7.82
N PRO A 61 8.36 -13.49 8.12
CA PRO A 61 9.23 -12.44 7.63
C PRO A 61 9.27 -12.32 6.10
N ARG A 62 9.03 -13.41 5.35
CA ARG A 62 8.93 -13.38 3.89
C ARG A 62 7.71 -12.58 3.46
N MET A 63 6.56 -12.78 4.11
CA MET A 63 5.35 -12.00 3.83
C MET A 63 5.58 -10.53 4.16
N MET A 64 6.15 -10.21 5.32
CA MET A 64 6.40 -8.83 5.74
C MET A 64 7.39 -8.10 4.79
N VAL A 65 8.43 -8.79 4.30
CA VAL A 65 9.37 -8.24 3.32
C VAL A 65 8.68 -8.02 1.97
N ALA A 66 7.88 -8.98 1.49
CA ALA A 66 7.12 -8.85 0.25
C ALA A 66 6.11 -7.70 0.32
N LEU A 67 5.44 -7.54 1.47
CA LEU A 67 4.52 -6.46 1.75
C LEU A 67 5.23 -5.11 1.65
N LEU A 68 6.34 -4.91 2.36
CA LEU A 68 7.08 -3.64 2.32
C LEU A 68 7.63 -3.33 0.92
N LEU A 69 8.16 -4.34 0.24
CA LEU A 69 8.70 -4.18 -1.11
C LEU A 69 7.60 -3.76 -2.10
N HIS A 70 6.45 -4.44 -2.07
CA HIS A 70 5.30 -4.10 -2.92
C HIS A 70 4.68 -2.75 -2.55
N SER A 71 4.67 -2.40 -1.27
CA SER A 71 4.19 -1.11 -0.76
C SER A 71 4.99 0.05 -1.35
N TYR A 72 6.32 -0.01 -1.24
CA TYR A 72 7.19 1.04 -1.74
C TYR A 72 7.22 1.08 -3.26
N ALA A 73 7.14 -0.09 -3.90
CA ALA A 73 6.92 -0.18 -5.35
C ALA A 73 5.53 0.35 -5.78
N SER A 74 4.59 0.54 -4.87
CA SER A 74 3.28 1.15 -5.15
C SER A 74 3.20 2.61 -4.68
N GLY A 75 4.31 3.19 -4.22
CA GLY A 75 4.36 4.54 -3.65
C GLY A 75 3.65 4.68 -2.29
N LEU A 76 3.37 3.58 -1.60
CA LEU A 76 2.78 3.56 -0.26
C LEU A 76 3.87 3.41 0.78
N TYR A 77 4.16 4.49 1.50
CA TYR A 77 5.24 4.54 2.51
C TYR A 77 4.73 4.54 3.95
N SER A 78 3.54 5.09 4.21
CA SER A 78 2.94 5.10 5.54
C SER A 78 2.45 3.71 5.95
N SER A 79 2.80 3.29 7.16
CA SER A 79 2.37 2.01 7.72
C SER A 79 0.86 1.92 7.89
N ARG A 80 0.17 3.04 8.18
CA ARG A 80 -1.31 3.08 8.28
C ARG A 80 -1.95 2.88 6.91
N ARG A 81 -1.41 3.55 5.88
CA ARG A 81 -1.88 3.36 4.50
C ARG A 81 -1.60 1.95 3.99
N ILE A 82 -0.48 1.35 4.38
CA ILE A 82 -0.18 -0.06 4.06
C ILE A 82 -1.17 -0.99 4.77
N ALA A 83 -1.41 -0.80 6.07
CA ALA A 83 -2.38 -1.60 6.84
C ALA A 83 -3.80 -1.50 6.26
N LYS A 84 -4.22 -0.30 5.82
CA LYS A 84 -5.48 -0.08 5.11
C LYS A 84 -5.50 -0.82 3.76
N ALA A 85 -4.43 -0.72 2.99
CA ALA A 85 -4.31 -1.44 1.72
C ALA A 85 -4.41 -2.96 1.90
N CYS A 86 -3.87 -3.53 2.98
CA CYS A 86 -3.98 -4.96 3.31
C CYS A 86 -5.42 -5.46 3.49
N ARG A 87 -6.38 -4.55 3.72
CA ARG A 87 -7.80 -4.87 3.90
C ARG A 87 -8.65 -4.55 2.67
N GLU A 88 -8.23 -3.57 1.88
CA GLU A 88 -9.06 -2.99 0.81
C GLU A 88 -8.58 -3.33 -0.60
N ARG A 89 -7.27 -3.57 -0.78
CA ARG A 89 -6.66 -3.73 -2.10
C ARG A 89 -6.29 -5.19 -2.37
N ASN A 90 -6.90 -5.79 -3.38
CA ASN A 90 -6.70 -7.19 -3.76
C ASN A 90 -5.23 -7.61 -3.92
N ASP A 91 -4.37 -6.72 -4.42
CA ASP A 91 -2.94 -6.98 -4.57
C ASP A 91 -2.19 -7.13 -3.24
N PHE A 92 -2.63 -6.40 -2.20
CA PHE A 92 -2.11 -6.50 -0.84
C PHE A 92 -2.76 -7.65 -0.07
N VAL A 93 -4.08 -7.81 -0.20
CA VAL A 93 -4.83 -8.92 0.39
C VAL A 93 -4.23 -10.27 -0.03
N MET A 94 -3.80 -10.38 -1.29
CA MET A 94 -3.08 -11.56 -1.80
C MET A 94 -1.75 -11.81 -1.06
N ILE A 95 -0.95 -10.77 -0.85
CA ILE A 95 0.37 -10.87 -0.19
C ILE A 95 0.21 -11.31 1.27
N VAL A 96 -0.73 -10.70 2.00
CA VAL A 96 -0.97 -11.00 3.42
C VAL A 96 -1.86 -12.23 3.63
N ALA A 97 -2.33 -12.84 2.54
CA ALA A 97 -3.18 -14.02 2.55
C ALA A 97 -4.39 -13.91 3.51
N LEU A 98 -5.10 -12.78 3.46
CA LEU A 98 -6.25 -12.43 4.33
C LEU A 98 -5.92 -12.20 5.82
N ASP A 99 -4.66 -12.33 6.23
CA ASP A 99 -4.21 -12.08 7.62
C ASP A 99 -3.45 -10.74 7.68
N ALA A 100 -4.21 -9.65 7.73
CA ALA A 100 -3.66 -8.30 7.59
C ALA A 100 -2.97 -7.81 8.88
N PRO A 101 -1.65 -7.48 8.86
CA PRO A 101 -0.98 -6.89 10.00
C PRO A 101 -1.49 -5.48 10.28
N ASP A 102 -1.41 -5.05 11.54
CA ASP A 102 -1.68 -3.66 11.90
C ASP A 102 -0.50 -2.74 11.54
N PHE A 103 -0.74 -1.43 11.58
CA PHE A 103 0.27 -0.45 11.20
C PHE A 103 1.49 -0.46 12.14
N ARG A 104 1.29 -0.81 13.42
CA ARG A 104 2.38 -0.89 14.41
C ARG A 104 3.30 -2.06 14.09
N THR A 105 2.73 -3.22 13.81
CA THR A 105 3.44 -4.43 13.37
C THR A 105 4.27 -4.15 12.13
N ILE A 106 3.72 -3.42 11.15
CA ILE A 106 4.44 -3.01 9.95
C ILE A 106 5.61 -2.07 10.29
N SER A 107 5.35 -1.02 11.07
CA SER A 107 6.34 -0.01 11.46
C SER A 107 7.46 -0.63 12.31
N ASP A 108 7.12 -1.45 13.30
CA ASP A 108 8.04 -2.11 14.21
C ASP A 108 8.90 -3.15 13.47
N PHE A 109 8.32 -3.92 12.55
CA PHE A 109 9.08 -4.82 11.69
C PHE A 109 10.10 -4.05 10.84
N ARG A 110 9.70 -2.94 10.23
CA ARG A 110 10.59 -2.09 9.44
C ARG A 110 11.74 -1.53 10.30
N LYS A 111 11.42 -0.97 11.47
CA LYS A 111 12.39 -0.37 12.39
C LYS A 111 13.39 -1.41 12.91
N ARG A 112 12.89 -2.58 13.32
CA ARG A 112 13.73 -3.69 13.80
C ARG A 112 14.72 -4.19 12.74
N HIS A 113 14.29 -4.28 11.48
CA HIS A 113 15.06 -4.90 10.40
C HIS A 113 15.64 -3.91 9.40
N LEU A 114 15.71 -2.62 9.74
CA LEU A 114 16.01 -1.52 8.81
C LEU A 114 17.27 -1.75 7.98
N LYS A 115 18.35 -2.22 8.62
CA LYS A 115 19.64 -2.50 7.97
C LYS A 115 19.54 -3.66 6.98
N ALA A 116 18.96 -4.78 7.40
CA ALA A 116 18.79 -5.97 6.57
C ALA A 116 17.86 -5.69 5.38
N LEU A 117 16.74 -4.99 5.62
CA LEU A 117 15.82 -4.54 4.57
C LEU A 117 16.52 -3.61 3.57
N GLY A 118 17.35 -2.69 4.04
CA GLY A 118 18.14 -1.81 3.17
C GLY A 118 19.05 -2.60 2.23
N ALA A 119 19.77 -3.59 2.74
CA ALA A 119 20.62 -4.46 1.91
C ALA A 119 19.81 -5.27 0.89
N LEU A 120 18.70 -5.88 1.32
CA LEU A 120 17.82 -6.67 0.46
C LEU A 120 17.21 -5.83 -0.66
N PHE A 121 16.74 -4.62 -0.38
CA PHE A 121 16.13 -3.77 -1.40
C PHE A 121 17.13 -3.31 -2.44
N VAL A 122 18.38 -3.04 -2.04
CA VAL A 122 19.46 -2.77 -3.01
C VAL A 122 19.70 -3.98 -3.90
N GLN A 123 19.70 -5.19 -3.35
CA GLN A 123 19.83 -6.43 -4.14
C GLN A 123 18.67 -6.60 -5.12
N VAL A 124 17.44 -6.37 -4.69
CA VAL A 124 16.25 -6.43 -5.54
C VAL A 124 16.37 -5.45 -6.71
N LEU A 125 16.73 -4.19 -6.45
CA LEU A 125 16.90 -3.19 -7.51
C LEU A 125 18.00 -3.59 -8.51
N LYS A 126 19.14 -4.11 -8.02
CA LYS A 126 20.22 -4.65 -8.87
C LYS A 126 19.74 -5.81 -9.75
N LEU A 127 18.94 -6.72 -9.20
CA LEU A 127 18.35 -7.84 -9.95
C LEU A 127 17.39 -7.34 -11.04
N CYS A 128 16.51 -6.39 -10.70
CA CYS A 128 15.58 -5.78 -11.66
C CYS A 128 16.32 -5.06 -12.80
N GLU A 129 17.42 -4.36 -12.51
CA GLU A 129 18.26 -3.74 -13.53
C GLU A 129 18.91 -4.76 -14.47
N THR A 130 19.48 -5.82 -13.89
CA THR A 130 20.19 -6.86 -14.65
C THR A 130 19.22 -7.66 -15.52
N ALA A 131 18.00 -7.90 -15.05
CA ALA A 131 16.94 -8.59 -15.79
C ALA A 131 16.28 -7.73 -16.88
N GLY A 132 16.68 -6.46 -17.03
CA GLY A 132 16.05 -5.54 -17.99
C GLY A 132 14.61 -5.16 -17.61
N LEU A 133 14.19 -5.44 -16.37
CA LEU A 133 12.88 -5.08 -15.81
C LEU A 133 12.81 -3.60 -15.42
N VAL A 134 13.48 -2.74 -16.19
CA VAL A 134 13.58 -1.27 -16.01
C VAL A 134 12.19 -0.59 -15.98
N LYS A 135 11.16 -1.28 -16.48
CA LYS A 135 9.77 -0.82 -16.39
C LYS A 135 9.11 -1.07 -15.02
N LEU A 136 9.56 -2.04 -14.23
CA LEU A 136 9.06 -2.23 -12.86
C LEU A 136 9.45 -1.04 -11.98
N GLY A 137 10.65 -0.49 -12.22
CA GLY A 137 11.03 0.83 -11.73
C GLY A 137 10.03 1.88 -12.22
N HIS A 138 9.87 2.09 -13.53
CA HIS A 138 9.02 3.18 -14.06
C HIS A 138 7.53 3.14 -13.68
N VAL A 139 6.96 1.96 -13.42
CA VAL A 139 5.54 1.82 -13.04
C VAL A 139 5.32 1.98 -11.53
N ALA A 140 6.39 1.81 -10.74
CA ALA A 140 6.46 2.11 -9.31
C ALA A 140 6.92 3.54 -8.99
N LEU A 141 7.67 4.14 -9.91
CA LEU A 141 8.33 5.44 -9.86
C LEU A 141 7.48 6.52 -10.56
N ASP A 142 6.28 6.87 -10.08
CA ASP A 142 5.72 8.16 -10.49
C ASP A 142 6.33 9.28 -9.65
N GLY A 143 7.52 9.74 -10.06
CA GLY A 143 8.17 10.92 -9.51
C GLY A 143 9.63 11.13 -9.93
N THR A 144 10.41 10.06 -10.14
CA THR A 144 11.84 10.16 -10.48
C THR A 144 12.15 9.50 -11.82
N LYS A 145 12.24 10.34 -12.87
CA LYS A 145 12.79 9.95 -14.17
C LYS A 145 14.29 9.66 -14.04
N ILE A 146 14.66 8.46 -13.61
CA ILE A 146 16.03 7.99 -13.85
C ILE A 146 16.09 7.51 -15.30
N LYS A 147 16.73 8.30 -16.16
CA LYS A 147 17.11 7.87 -17.50
C LYS A 147 18.03 6.65 -17.39
N ALA A 148 17.46 5.47 -17.42
CA ALA A 148 18.21 4.24 -17.66
C ALA A 148 18.69 4.30 -19.11
N ASN A 149 19.98 4.59 -19.30
CA ASN A 149 20.62 4.50 -20.60
C ASN A 149 20.61 3.03 -21.04
N ALA A 150 19.63 2.66 -21.88
CA ALA A 150 19.49 1.34 -22.49
C ALA A 150 20.53 1.10 -23.61
N SER A 151 21.77 1.54 -23.43
CA SER A 151 22.86 1.20 -24.34
C SER A 151 23.35 -0.22 -24.02
N LYS A 152 23.02 -1.12 -24.94
CA LYS A 152 23.38 -2.56 -24.95
C LYS A 152 24.89 -2.84 -25.13
N HIS A 153 25.79 -1.88 -24.89
CA HIS A 153 27.22 -2.06 -25.16
C HIS A 153 28.09 -2.04 -23.89
N LYS A 154 28.39 -3.26 -23.42
CA LYS A 154 29.74 -3.85 -23.35
C LYS A 154 30.89 -2.90 -22.94
N ALA A 155 30.85 -2.41 -21.70
CA ALA A 155 32.00 -2.15 -20.81
C ALA A 155 31.53 -1.20 -19.68
N MET A 156 30.83 -1.75 -18.69
CA MET A 156 30.66 -1.06 -17.42
C MET A 156 32.06 -0.95 -16.79
N SER A 157 32.69 0.23 -16.81
CA SER A 157 33.91 0.42 -16.03
C SER A 157 33.58 0.19 -14.55
N TYR A 158 34.52 -0.37 -13.79
CA TYR A 158 34.36 -0.63 -12.37
C TYR A 158 33.86 0.61 -11.60
N GLU A 159 34.29 1.80 -12.03
CA GLU A 159 33.82 3.08 -11.48
C GLU A 159 32.33 3.35 -11.74
N ARG A 160 31.81 3.02 -12.93
CA ARG A 160 30.37 3.14 -13.24
C ARG A 160 29.54 2.15 -12.43
N MET A 161 30.04 0.92 -12.20
CA MET A 161 29.37 -0.04 -11.33
C MET A 161 29.29 0.46 -9.88
N LYS A 162 30.41 0.99 -9.35
CA LYS A 162 30.44 1.59 -8.00
C LYS A 162 29.51 2.77 -7.88
N LYS A 163 29.49 3.67 -8.87
CA LYS A 163 28.58 4.81 -8.90
C LYS A 163 27.13 4.34 -8.91
N ARG A 164 26.79 3.34 -9.74
CA ARG A 164 25.42 2.82 -9.80
C ARG A 164 24.98 2.16 -8.49
N GLU A 165 25.87 1.40 -7.86
CA GLU A 165 25.60 0.84 -6.54
C GLU A 165 25.35 1.92 -5.49
N ALA A 166 26.13 3.00 -5.50
CA ALA A 166 25.91 4.12 -4.59
C ALA A 166 24.56 4.82 -4.83
N GLU A 167 24.17 5.00 -6.10
CA GLU A 167 22.86 5.55 -6.47
C GLU A 167 21.71 4.66 -5.95
N LEU A 168 21.81 3.33 -6.10
CA LEU A 168 20.82 2.40 -5.59
C LEU A 168 20.72 2.41 -4.05
N LYS A 169 21.86 2.48 -3.36
CA LYS A 169 21.90 2.61 -1.89
C LYS A 169 21.25 3.91 -1.43
N ALA A 170 21.54 5.02 -2.11
CA ALA A 170 20.92 6.30 -1.82
C ALA A 170 19.40 6.26 -2.04
N GLU A 171 18.95 5.62 -3.12
CA GLU A 171 17.52 5.46 -3.42
C GLU A 171 16.80 4.69 -2.30
N VAL A 172 17.35 3.54 -1.89
CA VAL A 172 16.78 2.74 -0.81
C VAL A 172 16.76 3.50 0.51
N ALA A 173 17.83 4.25 0.81
CA ALA A 173 17.86 5.11 1.99
C ALA A 173 16.76 6.17 1.96
N ARG A 174 16.49 6.79 0.80
CA ARG A 174 15.37 7.74 0.66
C ARG A 174 14.01 7.07 0.87
N MET A 175 13.77 5.88 0.32
CA MET A 175 12.51 5.16 0.51
C MET A 175 12.26 4.86 1.99
N LEU A 176 13.27 4.37 2.70
CA LEU A 176 13.17 4.05 4.12
C LEU A 176 12.99 5.33 4.97
N ALA A 177 13.68 6.41 4.63
CA ALA A 177 13.49 7.70 5.29
C ALA A 177 12.10 8.30 5.05
N ALA A 178 11.55 8.15 3.84
CA ALA A 178 10.20 8.60 3.51
C ALA A 178 9.14 7.82 4.30
N ALA A 179 9.33 6.51 4.50
CA ALA A 179 8.46 5.71 5.35
C ALA A 179 8.50 6.14 6.82
N GLU A 180 9.68 6.43 7.35
CA GLU A 180 9.82 6.94 8.72
C GLU A 180 9.18 8.31 8.90
N ALA A 181 9.41 9.23 7.95
CA ALA A 181 8.82 10.57 7.99
C ALA A 181 7.29 10.54 7.86
N ALA A 182 6.76 9.65 7.02
CA ALA A 182 5.31 9.47 6.86
C ALA A 182 4.67 8.96 8.16
N ASP A 183 5.26 7.94 8.79
CA ASP A 183 4.76 7.42 10.07
C ASP A 183 4.82 8.49 11.17
N ALA A 184 5.93 9.23 11.29
CA ALA A 184 6.07 10.28 12.30
C ALA A 184 5.03 11.41 12.12
N SER A 185 4.81 11.87 10.89
CA SER A 185 3.80 12.90 10.59
C SER A 185 2.38 12.42 10.88
N GLU A 186 2.07 11.15 10.61
CA GLU A 186 0.75 10.59 10.88
C GLU A 186 0.53 10.38 12.39
N ASP A 187 1.56 9.98 13.14
CA ASP A 187 1.48 9.85 14.60
C ASP A 187 1.22 11.21 15.27
N GLU A 188 1.81 12.29 14.77
CA GLU A 188 1.50 13.66 15.22
C GLU A 188 0.05 14.07 14.93
N THR A 189 -0.51 13.61 13.81
CA THR A 189 -1.84 14.04 13.34
C THR A 189 -2.98 13.23 13.97
N PHE A 190 -2.84 11.90 14.02
CA PHE A 190 -3.92 10.98 14.37
C PHE A 190 -3.75 10.34 15.75
N GLY A 191 -2.60 10.50 16.39
CA GLY A 191 -2.31 9.86 17.67
C GLY A 191 -2.54 8.35 17.59
N ASN A 192 -3.22 7.77 18.58
CA ASN A 192 -3.28 6.32 18.75
C ASN A 192 -4.50 5.61 18.13
N SER A 193 -5.44 6.33 17.48
CA SER A 193 -6.71 5.75 17.00
C SER A 193 -7.08 6.15 15.57
N ASP A 194 -7.41 5.16 14.74
CA ASP A 194 -7.87 5.33 13.33
C ASP A 194 -9.37 4.99 13.15
N GLU A 195 -10.20 5.23 14.17
CA GLU A 195 -11.61 4.80 14.14
C GLU A 195 -12.50 5.69 13.23
N LEU A 196 -13.27 5.01 12.37
CA LEU A 196 -14.35 5.62 11.58
C LEU A 196 -15.58 5.84 12.47
N PRO A 197 -16.41 6.87 12.20
CA PRO A 197 -17.63 7.10 12.96
C PRO A 197 -18.63 5.93 12.85
N ASP A 198 -19.25 5.56 13.97
CA ASP A 198 -20.17 4.42 14.14
C ASP A 198 -21.29 4.30 13.09
N TRP A 199 -21.76 5.42 12.55
CA TRP A 199 -22.85 5.42 11.57
C TRP A 199 -22.46 4.81 10.22
N THR A 200 -21.16 4.67 9.94
CA THR A 200 -20.62 4.17 8.66
C THR A 200 -20.80 2.65 8.50
N VAL A 201 -20.92 1.92 9.61
CA VAL A 201 -20.99 0.45 9.61
C VAL A 201 -22.38 -0.06 9.21
N ASP A 202 -23.44 0.68 9.57
CA ASP A 202 -24.84 0.28 9.39
C ASP A 202 -25.40 0.76 8.04
N LYS A 203 -25.94 -0.17 7.24
CA LYS A 203 -26.57 0.12 5.93
C LYS A 203 -27.75 1.10 6.06
N GLN A 204 -28.60 0.93 7.07
CA GLN A 204 -29.79 1.76 7.26
C GLN A 204 -29.39 3.19 7.66
N LYS A 205 -28.40 3.33 8.56
CA LYS A 205 -27.87 4.64 8.96
C LYS A 205 -27.18 5.36 7.79
N ARG A 206 -26.41 4.64 6.97
CA ARG A 206 -25.80 5.19 5.75
C ARG A 206 -26.86 5.70 4.76
N LEU A 207 -27.90 4.91 4.48
CA LEU A 207 -28.97 5.31 3.56
C LEU A 207 -29.74 6.52 4.08
N ALA A 208 -30.08 6.55 5.37
CA ALA A 208 -30.74 7.71 5.98
C ALA A 208 -29.89 8.98 5.85
N LYS A 209 -28.57 8.90 6.08
CA LYS A 209 -27.65 10.03 5.94
C LYS A 209 -27.50 10.50 4.49
N ILE A 210 -27.43 9.57 3.53
CA ILE A 210 -27.41 9.90 2.09
C ILE A 210 -28.71 10.58 1.67
N GLN A 211 -29.86 10.09 2.13
CA GLN A 211 -31.16 10.71 1.85
C GLN A 211 -31.29 12.11 2.46
N GLN A 212 -30.78 12.32 3.67
CA GLN A 212 -30.71 13.64 4.30
C GLN A 212 -29.81 14.61 3.51
N ALA A 213 -28.65 14.16 3.03
CA ALA A 213 -27.75 14.97 2.21
C ALA A 213 -28.36 15.32 0.85
N MET A 214 -29.02 14.36 0.19
CA MET A 214 -29.77 14.60 -1.05
C MET A 214 -30.91 15.61 -0.82
N ALA A 215 -31.70 15.47 0.24
CA ALA A 215 -32.76 16.42 0.57
C ALA A 215 -32.22 17.83 0.86
N ALA A 216 -31.09 17.95 1.57
CA ALA A 216 -30.44 19.23 1.83
C ALA A 216 -29.92 19.91 0.55
N SER A 217 -29.37 19.13 -0.41
CA SER A 217 -28.92 19.65 -1.71
C SER A 217 -30.06 20.12 -2.62
N VAL A 218 -31.22 19.47 -2.55
CA VAL A 218 -32.42 19.84 -3.33
C VAL A 218 -33.15 21.05 -2.70
N CYS A 219 -33.06 21.22 -1.38
CA CYS A 219 -33.70 22.32 -0.65
C CYS A 219 -32.87 23.63 -0.62
N HIS A 220 -31.66 23.66 -1.20
CA HIS A 220 -30.84 24.88 -1.31
C HIS A 220 -30.47 25.23 -2.76
N PRO A 221 -31.42 25.70 -3.59
CA PRO A 221 -31.06 26.47 -4.78
C PRO A 221 -30.70 27.89 -4.34
N SER A 222 -29.41 28.15 -4.18
CA SER A 222 -28.78 29.44 -3.83
C SER A 222 -28.92 29.90 -2.37
N ARG A 223 -27.80 29.85 -1.62
CA ARG A 223 -27.29 30.93 -0.76
C ARG A 223 -25.97 30.49 -0.12
N ARG A 224 -24.90 31.21 -0.48
CA ARG A 224 -23.68 31.29 0.34
C ARG A 224 -24.09 31.93 1.68
N GLY A 225 -23.88 31.25 2.80
CA GLY A 225 -23.99 31.89 4.12
C GLY A 225 -24.29 30.95 5.28
N ARG A 226 -23.24 30.60 6.02
CA ARG A 226 -23.16 30.29 7.48
C ARG A 226 -24.49 29.99 8.19
N SER A 227 -24.71 28.72 8.55
CA SER A 227 -25.35 28.28 9.81
C SER A 227 -25.69 26.77 9.80
N ASN A 228 -24.72 25.90 9.54
CA ASN A 228 -24.88 24.46 9.85
C ASN A 228 -23.53 23.76 10.08
N ASP A 229 -22.63 24.43 10.80
CA ASP A 229 -21.20 24.10 10.81
C ASP A 229 -20.87 22.77 11.52
N GLN A 230 -21.68 22.29 12.47
CA GLN A 230 -21.38 21.05 13.22
C GLN A 230 -21.76 19.77 12.45
N ASN A 231 -22.98 19.68 11.92
CA ASN A 231 -23.40 18.51 11.13
C ASN A 231 -22.68 18.45 9.78
N ALA A 232 -22.37 19.60 9.18
CA ALA A 232 -21.60 19.65 7.94
C ALA A 232 -20.12 19.28 8.18
N SER A 233 -19.54 19.68 9.31
CA SER A 233 -18.19 19.26 9.75
C SER A 233 -18.10 17.75 9.94
N GLU A 234 -19.02 17.12 10.67
CA GLU A 234 -18.97 15.67 10.89
C GLU A 234 -19.15 14.87 9.59
N ILE A 235 -19.98 15.38 8.67
CA ILE A 235 -20.17 14.77 7.36
C ILE A 235 -18.93 14.98 6.48
N ALA A 236 -18.35 16.18 6.47
CA ALA A 236 -17.14 16.49 5.73
C ALA A 236 -15.93 15.70 6.26
N ASP A 237 -15.78 15.58 7.59
CA ASP A 237 -14.75 14.77 8.24
C ASP A 237 -14.96 13.27 7.96
N GLY A 238 -16.21 12.80 7.97
CA GLY A 238 -16.55 11.44 7.56
C GLY A 238 -16.21 11.17 6.09
N ILE A 239 -16.56 12.08 5.18
CA ILE A 239 -16.26 11.98 3.74
C ILE A 239 -14.76 12.08 3.47
N ALA A 240 -14.04 12.94 4.19
CA ALA A 240 -12.58 13.07 4.13
C ALA A 240 -11.89 11.79 4.62
N ARG A 241 -12.36 11.19 5.71
CA ARG A 241 -11.88 9.87 6.22
C ARG A 241 -12.22 8.71 5.28
N LEU A 242 -13.31 8.81 4.53
CA LEU A 242 -13.68 7.89 3.45
C LEU A 242 -12.88 8.13 2.15
N GLY A 243 -11.97 9.10 2.11
CA GLY A 243 -11.05 9.34 0.99
C GLY A 243 -11.67 10.07 -0.21
N PHE A 244 -12.84 10.68 -0.06
CA PHE A 244 -13.56 11.37 -1.15
C PHE A 244 -13.13 12.84 -1.37
N SER A 245 -12.06 13.30 -0.72
CA SER A 245 -11.64 14.71 -0.68
C SER A 245 -11.13 15.30 -2.02
N ARG A 246 -11.35 14.65 -3.17
CA ARG A 246 -10.90 15.13 -4.49
C ARG A 246 -11.96 15.07 -5.59
N LEU A 247 -13.23 15.01 -5.22
CA LEU A 247 -14.37 14.99 -6.15
C LEU A 247 -15.31 16.19 -5.93
N VAL A 248 -14.74 17.39 -5.78
CA VAL A 248 -15.39 18.69 -6.05
C VAL A 248 -14.32 19.67 -6.53
#